data_AF-W5QSQ3-F1
#
_entry.id   AF-W5QSQ3-F1
#
_cell.length_a   1.000
_cell.length_b   1.000
_cell.length_c   1.000
_cell.angle_alpha   90.00
_cell.angle_beta   90.00
_cell.angle_gamma   90.00
#
_symmetry.space_group_name_H-M   'P 1'
#
loop_
_entity.id
_entity.type
_entity.pdbx_description
1 polymer ?
#
loop_
_entity_poly.entity_id
_entity_poly.type
_entity_poly.pdbx_seq_one_letter_code
_entity_poly.pdbx_strand_id
1 'polypeptide(L)'
;MISCGKQGYQDVSLEQSNSVYYWRTDLSLDSTEHAFLQQHNINKVYCRYFDVVMNDDGTEPRPNATIAFTDTLPAGIELIPTVYITEDCMHKPHKDLAKKIVSR
;
A
#
# COMPACT_ATOMS: atom_id res chain seq x y z
N MET A 1 -34.55 -1.81 -13.38
CA MET A 1 -33.67 -2.96 -13.11
C MET A 1 -32.50 -2.88 -14.06
N ILE A 2 -31.32 -2.49 -13.58
CA ILE A 2 -30.11 -2.45 -14.40
C ILE A 2 -29.36 -3.75 -14.12
N SER A 3 -29.41 -4.65 -15.11
CA SER A 3 -28.70 -5.92 -15.10
C SER A 3 -27.25 -5.66 -15.54
N CYS A 4 -26.29 -6.07 -14.71
CA CYS A 4 -24.87 -6.00 -15.04
C CYS A 4 -24.51 -7.19 -15.94
N GLY A 5 -24.21 -6.91 -17.21
CA GLY A 5 -23.76 -7.91 -18.18
C GLY A 5 -22.37 -8.42 -17.82
N LYS A 6 -22.22 -9.75 -17.70
CA LYS A 6 -20.92 -10.41 -17.54
C LYS A 6 -20.14 -10.30 -18.86
N GLN A 7 -19.31 -9.27 -19.01
CA GLN A 7 -18.21 -9.30 -19.95
C GLN A 7 -17.14 -10.23 -19.35
N GLY A 8 -16.82 -11.33 -20.05
CA GLY A 8 -15.83 -12.32 -19.60
C GLY A 8 -14.46 -11.69 -19.39
N TYR A 9 -14.16 -11.32 -18.15
CA TYR A 9 -12.83 -10.96 -17.68
C TYR A 9 -12.09 -12.28 -17.45
N GLN A 10 -10.91 -12.43 -18.03
CA GLN A 10 -10.07 -13.59 -17.74
C GLN A 10 -9.79 -13.60 -16.24
N ASP A 11 -10.28 -14.65 -15.58
CA ASP A 11 -10.05 -14.94 -14.17
C ASP A 11 -8.56 -15.27 -14.02
N VAL A 12 -7.73 -14.22 -13.84
CA VAL A 12 -6.47 -14.39 -13.13
C VAL A 12 -6.90 -14.81 -11.74
N SER A 13 -6.98 -16.13 -11.52
CA SER A 13 -7.35 -16.70 -10.24
C SER A 13 -6.59 -15.91 -9.18
N LEU A 14 -7.31 -15.12 -8.38
CA LEU A 14 -6.72 -14.39 -7.26
C LEU A 14 -6.19 -15.48 -6.34
N GLU A 15 -4.90 -15.81 -6.46
CA GLU A 15 -4.31 -16.83 -5.60
C GLU A 15 -4.57 -16.40 -4.16
N GLN A 16 -5.33 -17.24 -3.47
CA GLN A 16 -5.70 -17.01 -2.09
C GLN A 16 -4.44 -17.19 -1.25
N SER A 17 -3.94 -16.08 -0.71
CA SER A 17 -2.57 -16.00 -0.22
C SER A 17 -2.55 -15.18 1.07
N ASN A 18 -1.90 -15.69 2.11
CA ASN A 18 -1.84 -14.98 3.39
C ASN A 18 -1.01 -13.71 3.24
N SER A 19 -1.59 -12.60 3.68
CA SER A 19 -1.05 -11.27 3.46
C SER A 19 -1.06 -10.46 4.75
N VAL A 20 -0.13 -9.52 4.87
CA VAL A 20 -0.05 -8.58 6.00
C VAL A 20 0.12 -7.16 5.51
N TYR A 21 -0.20 -6.19 6.37
CA TYR A 21 0.03 -4.78 6.12
C TYR A 21 1.19 -4.28 6.99
N TYR A 22 2.26 -3.81 6.36
CA TYR A 22 3.45 -3.30 7.04
C TYR A 22 3.41 -1.77 7.09
N TRP A 23 3.27 -1.22 8.30
CA TRP A 23 3.17 0.22 8.55
C TRP A 23 4.28 0.69 9.49
N ARG A 24 5.46 0.94 8.91
CA ARG A 24 6.57 1.65 9.57
C ARG A 24 7.18 2.63 8.56
N THR A 25 8.07 3.52 9.00
CA THR A 25 8.86 4.41 8.12
C THR A 25 10.21 3.79 7.74
N ASP A 26 10.46 2.57 8.17
CA ASP A 26 11.68 1.82 7.89
C ASP A 26 11.30 0.35 7.74
N LEU A 27 11.62 -0.25 6.59
CA LEU A 27 11.49 -1.69 6.36
C LEU A 27 12.74 -2.36 6.92
N SER A 28 12.62 -2.85 8.15
CA SER A 28 13.63 -3.63 8.84
C SER A 28 12.92 -4.66 9.70
N LEU A 29 13.08 -5.93 9.34
CA LEU A 29 12.42 -7.02 10.01
C LEU A 29 13.33 -7.57 11.11
N ASP A 30 12.82 -7.65 12.33
CA ASP A 30 13.51 -8.36 13.40
C ASP A 30 13.30 -9.88 13.32
N SER A 31 13.98 -10.63 14.19
CA SER A 31 13.88 -12.09 14.22
C SER A 31 12.46 -12.60 14.53
N THR A 32 11.67 -11.84 15.27
CA THR A 32 10.27 -12.16 15.59
C THR A 32 9.39 -11.96 14.37
N GLU A 33 9.57 -10.85 13.65
CA GLU A 33 8.86 -10.54 12.42
C GLU A 33 9.19 -11.56 11.32
N HIS A 34 10.45 -11.95 11.17
CA HIS A 34 10.85 -13.04 10.28
C HIS A 34 10.17 -14.37 10.62
N ALA A 35 10.17 -14.76 11.90
CA ALA A 35 9.54 -15.99 12.35
C ALA A 35 8.01 -15.96 12.11
N PHE A 36 7.38 -14.81 12.34
CA PHE A 36 5.95 -14.61 12.09
C PHE A 36 5.60 -14.82 10.61
N LEU A 37 6.35 -14.19 9.69
CA LEU A 37 6.12 -14.33 8.24
C LEU A 37 6.21 -15.79 7.79
N GLN A 38 7.19 -16.53 8.32
CA GLN A 38 7.38 -17.95 8.00
C GLN A 38 6.29 -18.83 8.61
N GLN A 39 6.01 -18.67 9.90
CA GLN A 39 5.04 -19.49 10.63
C GLN A 39 3.63 -19.40 10.05
N HIS A 40 3.25 -18.22 9.53
CA HIS A 40 1.93 -17.98 8.97
C HIS A 40 1.89 -18.08 7.44
N ASN A 41 2.98 -18.53 6.81
CA ASN A 41 3.08 -18.66 5.35
C ASN A 41 2.66 -17.38 4.62
N ILE A 42 3.11 -16.22 5.12
CA ILE A 42 2.84 -14.94 4.51
C ILE A 42 3.62 -14.85 3.20
N ASN A 43 2.94 -14.57 2.10
CA ASN A 43 3.55 -14.46 0.78
C ASN A 43 3.29 -13.11 0.10
N LYS A 44 2.51 -12.22 0.72
CA LYS A 44 2.34 -10.83 0.27
C LYS A 44 2.45 -9.87 1.45
N VAL A 45 3.18 -8.79 1.25
CA VAL A 45 3.29 -7.68 2.21
C VAL A 45 2.83 -6.41 1.51
N TYR A 46 1.71 -5.86 1.96
CA TYR A 46 1.28 -4.51 1.60
C TYR A 46 2.12 -3.52 2.39
N CYS A 47 3.06 -2.88 1.72
CA CYS A 47 4.04 -2.00 2.36
C CYS A 47 3.64 -0.55 2.12
N ARG A 48 3.43 0.21 3.20
CA ARG A 48 3.08 1.63 3.12
C ARG A 48 4.32 2.46 2.79
N TYR A 49 4.38 2.97 1.56
CA TYR A 49 5.54 3.73 1.07
C TYR A 49 5.59 5.16 1.58
N PHE A 50 4.44 5.80 1.70
CA PHE A 50 4.30 7.13 2.27
C PHE A 50 2.83 7.42 2.56
N ASP A 51 2.60 8.46 3.35
CA ASP A 51 1.27 9.03 3.55
C ASP A 51 1.07 10.22 2.62
N VAL A 52 -0.16 10.46 2.21
CA VAL A 52 -0.60 11.74 1.66
C VAL A 52 -1.42 12.42 2.74
N VAL A 53 -0.91 13.55 3.21
CA VAL A 53 -1.50 14.36 4.29
C VAL A 53 -1.78 15.76 3.79
N MET A 54 -2.76 16.47 4.35
CA MET A 54 -2.91 17.88 4.07
C MET A 54 -1.69 18.64 4.58
N ASN A 55 -1.23 19.63 3.81
CA ASN A 55 -0.24 20.58 4.29
C ASN A 55 -0.79 21.43 5.44
N ASP A 56 0.12 22.12 6.12
CA ASP A 56 -0.19 22.80 7.39
C ASP A 56 -1.22 23.95 7.23
N ASP A 57 -1.38 24.48 6.01
CA ASP A 57 -2.38 25.51 5.66
C ASP A 57 -3.70 24.95 5.08
N GLY A 58 -3.81 23.63 4.90
CA GLY A 58 -5.01 22.94 4.39
C GLY A 58 -5.31 23.21 2.90
N THR A 59 -4.36 23.74 2.14
CA THR A 59 -4.56 24.05 0.72
C THR A 59 -4.33 22.83 -0.16
N GLU A 60 -3.31 22.02 0.12
CA GLU A 60 -2.80 20.99 -0.79
C GLU A 60 -2.37 19.70 -0.07
N PRO A 61 -2.68 18.50 -0.60
CA PRO A 61 -2.12 17.26 -0.14
C PRO A 61 -0.63 17.17 -0.47
N ARG A 62 0.17 16.70 0.48
CA ARG A 62 1.61 16.46 0.33
C ARG A 62 2.00 15.06 0.79
N PRO A 63 3.06 14.46 0.23
CA PRO A 63 3.62 13.24 0.78
C PRO A 63 4.27 13.46 2.14
N ASN A 64 4.19 12.48 3.02
CA ASN A 64 4.80 12.46 4.36
C ASN A 64 5.28 11.05 4.73
N ALA A 65 6.13 10.93 5.76
CA ALA A 65 6.51 9.66 6.39
C ALA A 65 6.97 8.57 5.40
N THR A 66 7.82 8.96 4.45
CA THR A 66 8.32 8.07 3.39
C THR A 66 9.17 6.96 3.98
N ILE A 67 8.92 5.73 3.53
CA ILE A 67 9.62 4.54 4.02
C ILE A 67 11.07 4.53 3.54
N ALA A 68 11.98 4.14 4.42
CA ALA A 68 13.34 3.75 4.11
C ALA A 68 13.44 2.22 3.99
N PHE A 69 14.30 1.72 3.11
CA PHE A 69 14.60 0.30 2.98
C PHE A 69 15.99 0.03 3.54
N THR A 70 16.06 -0.34 4.81
CA THR A 70 17.31 -0.75 5.47
C THR A 70 17.50 -2.27 5.44
N ASP A 71 16.45 -3.01 5.13
CA ASP A 71 16.44 -4.44 4.90
C ASP A 71 15.53 -4.81 3.71
N THR A 72 15.47 -6.09 3.38
CA THR A 72 14.65 -6.68 2.32
C THR A 72 13.71 -7.74 2.86
N LEU A 73 12.59 -7.96 2.18
CA LEU A 73 11.71 -9.07 2.54
C LEU A 73 12.40 -10.42 2.21
N PRO A 74 12.10 -11.48 2.98
CA PRO A 74 12.48 -12.84 2.61
C PRO A 74 12.08 -13.21 1.17
N ALA A 75 12.90 -14.02 0.52
CA ALA A 75 12.62 -14.50 -0.83
C ALA A 75 11.25 -15.21 -0.91
N GLY A 76 10.54 -14.98 -2.01
CA GLY A 76 9.21 -15.56 -2.24
C GLY A 76 8.05 -14.77 -1.63
N ILE A 77 8.33 -13.67 -0.91
CA ILE A 77 7.30 -12.71 -0.47
C ILE A 77 7.20 -11.58 -1.50
N GLU A 78 6.01 -11.39 -2.05
CA GLU A 78 5.71 -10.28 -2.94
C GLU A 78 5.51 -9.00 -2.12
N LEU A 79 6.25 -7.94 -2.50
CA LEU A 79 6.08 -6.62 -1.91
C LEU A 79 5.07 -5.82 -2.76
N ILE A 80 3.95 -5.47 -2.16
CA ILE A 80 2.91 -4.64 -2.78
C ILE A 80 3.03 -3.20 -2.26
N PRO A 81 3.45 -2.23 -3.08
CA PRO A 81 3.54 -0.85 -2.64
C PRO A 81 2.13 -0.28 -2.42
N THR A 82 1.94 0.41 -1.29
CA THR A 82 0.70 1.10 -0.94
C THR A 82 0.98 2.54 -0.53
N VAL A 83 0.00 3.41 -0.76
CA VAL A 83 0.03 4.81 -0.31
C VAL A 83 -1.17 5.00 0.60
N TYR A 84 -0.95 5.49 1.80
CA TYR A 84 -2.03 5.83 2.72
C TYR A 84 -2.45 7.28 2.49
N ILE A 85 -3.72 7.53 2.23
CA ILE A 85 -4.25 8.89 2.00
C ILE A 85 -5.13 9.23 3.19
N THR A 86 -4.81 10.30 3.91
CA THR A 86 -5.65 10.73 5.04
C THR A 86 -7.00 11.22 4.55
N GLU A 87 -8.00 11.07 5.40
CA GLU A 87 -9.38 11.36 5.07
C GLU A 87 -9.60 12.84 4.70
N ASP A 88 -8.87 13.76 5.34
CA ASP A 88 -8.92 15.19 5.07
C ASP A 88 -8.49 15.57 3.64
N CYS A 89 -7.61 14.79 3.02
CA CYS A 89 -7.22 14.93 1.61
C CYS A 89 -8.32 14.50 0.64
N MET A 90 -9.38 13.84 1.13
CA MET A 90 -10.49 13.34 0.32
C MET A 90 -11.75 14.20 0.44
N HIS A 91 -11.79 15.13 1.41
CA HIS A 91 -12.92 16.04 1.63
C HIS A 91 -13.23 16.97 0.43
N LYS A 92 -12.23 17.25 -0.42
CA LYS A 92 -12.39 18.08 -1.61
C LYS A 92 -11.63 17.48 -2.80
N PRO A 93 -12.08 17.71 -4.04
CA PRO A 93 -11.34 17.27 -5.21
C PRO A 93 -10.02 18.03 -5.32
N HIS A 94 -8.93 17.30 -5.53
CA HIS A 94 -7.61 17.87 -5.82
C HIS A 94 -7.23 17.57 -7.26
N LYS A 95 -6.95 18.62 -8.04
CA LYS A 95 -6.59 18.47 -9.44
C LYS A 95 -5.31 17.62 -9.58
N ASP A 96 -5.39 16.60 -10.42
CA ASP A 96 -4.28 15.71 -10.78
C ASP A 96 -3.66 14.95 -9.59
N LEU A 97 -4.37 14.76 -8.46
CA LEU A 97 -3.84 14.11 -7.26
C LEU A 97 -3.25 12.72 -7.55
N ALA A 98 -3.98 11.87 -8.26
CA ALA A 98 -3.50 10.53 -8.63
C ALA A 98 -2.19 10.59 -9.45
N LYS A 99 -2.10 11.54 -10.40
CA LYS A 99 -0.88 11.74 -11.19
C LYS A 99 0.28 12.19 -10.31
N LYS A 100 0.05 13.12 -9.38
CA LYS A 100 1.07 13.60 -8.42
C LYS A 100 1.58 12.48 -7.50
N ILE A 101 0.73 11.54 -7.10
CA ILE A 101 1.10 10.39 -6.27
C ILE A 101 1.98 9.41 -7.06
N VAL A 102 1.63 9.12 -8.31
CA VAL A 102 2.35 8.15 -9.16
C VAL A 102 3.67 8.70 -9.69
N SER A 103 3.75 10.00 -9.98
CA SER A 103 4.93 10.63 -10.60
C SER A 103 6.01 11.06 -9.61
N ARG A 104 5.93 10.61 -8.36
CA ARG A 104 6.89 10.93 -7.31
C ARG A 104 8.13 10.04 -7.42
#